data_AF-A0A2N5LKX9-F1
#
_entry.id   AF-A0A2N5LKX9-F1
#
_cell.length_a   1.000
_cell.length_b   1.000
_cell.length_c   1.000
_cell.angle_alpha   90.00
_cell.angle_beta   90.00
_cell.angle_gamma   90.00
#
_symmetry.space_group_name_H-M   'P 1'
#
loop_
_entity.id
_entity.type
_entity.pdbx_description
1 polymer ?
#
loop_
_entity_poly.entity_id
_entity_poly.type
_entity_poly.pdbx_seq_one_letter_code
_entity_poly.pdbx_strand_id
1 'polypeptide(L)'
;MTTSFFKANPDIIKPYALMDLDDTLFQTQRKIDAWDLPTTEPESLVCATVNKQDEPLSFMSQRQATFFNWLLASTELIVVTARDRSEIKRVKLPFDSWQVLTHGAIILTSDGALLSSWQQHMYSKLATLQVKLTKLSQLFASHSQSEQSHLVFTPHIDSFNNGSVDKELTIYLAIKHAQKDHQALVDLAEKLPTLIRDFDQDFYVHVNANNLAILPHAVHKRHAVQFLLEHHLDHQRPSFGFGDSLADLPFLQLLDWYGMPNHGQLHEQYPSKSSG
;
A
#
# COMPACT_ATOMS: atom_id res chain seq x y z
N MET A 1 -4.06 13.07 46.00
CA MET A 1 -4.64 12.41 44.82
C MET A 1 -4.55 10.91 45.05
N THR A 2 -5.65 10.17 44.99
CA THR A 2 -5.63 8.71 45.09
C THR A 2 -5.31 8.12 43.72
N THR A 3 -4.10 7.61 43.55
CA THR A 3 -3.71 6.88 42.33
C THR A 3 -4.48 5.57 42.28
N SER A 4 -5.32 5.38 41.26
CA SER A 4 -5.98 4.10 41.02
C SER A 4 -5.02 3.14 40.32
N PHE A 5 -4.87 1.94 40.85
CA PHE A 5 -4.19 0.84 40.15
C PHE A 5 -5.07 0.30 39.02
N PHE A 6 -4.43 -0.34 38.03
CA PHE A 6 -5.12 -1.02 36.94
C PHE A 6 -6.17 -2.00 37.48
N LYS A 7 -7.35 -1.99 36.85
CA LYS A 7 -8.41 -2.96 37.07
C LYS A 7 -8.80 -3.51 35.70
N ALA A 8 -8.80 -4.83 35.58
CA ALA A 8 -9.25 -5.48 34.35
C ALA A 8 -10.69 -5.06 34.04
N ASN A 9 -10.94 -4.65 32.81
CA ASN A 9 -12.27 -4.36 32.30
C ASN A 9 -12.68 -5.49 31.36
N PRO A 10 -13.78 -6.22 31.62
CA PRO A 10 -14.27 -7.26 30.71
C PRO A 10 -14.80 -6.68 29.38
N ASP A 11 -15.18 -5.40 29.37
CA ASP A 11 -15.63 -4.71 28.15
C ASP A 11 -14.41 -4.17 27.39
N ILE A 12 -13.89 -4.99 26.48
CA ILE A 12 -12.71 -4.65 25.68
C ILE A 12 -13.13 -3.74 24.53
N ILE A 13 -12.64 -2.50 24.55
CA ILE A 13 -12.67 -1.63 23.37
C ILE A 13 -11.59 -2.12 22.42
N LYS A 14 -11.99 -2.56 21.21
CA LYS A 14 -11.05 -3.04 20.20
C LYS A 14 -10.09 -1.93 19.77
N PRO A 15 -8.77 -2.12 19.81
CA PRO A 15 -7.85 -1.16 19.21
C PRO A 15 -7.96 -1.17 17.68
N TYR A 16 -7.32 -0.20 17.04
CA TYR A 16 -7.13 -0.18 15.59
C TYR A 16 -5.86 -0.97 15.22
N ALA A 17 -5.95 -1.80 14.18
CA ALA A 17 -4.77 -2.39 13.54
C ALA A 17 -4.74 -1.93 12.08
N LEU A 18 -3.72 -1.19 11.68
CA LEU A 18 -3.51 -0.72 10.32
C LEU A 18 -2.47 -1.63 9.65
N MET A 19 -2.89 -2.30 8.58
CA MET A 19 -2.20 -3.45 8.02
C MET A 19 -1.89 -3.23 6.54
N ASP A 20 -0.60 -3.16 6.20
CA ASP A 20 -0.17 -3.42 4.83
C ASP A 20 -0.37 -4.91 4.45
N LEU A 21 -0.48 -5.21 3.16
CA LEU A 21 -0.95 -6.51 2.69
C LEU A 21 0.16 -7.39 2.13
N ASP A 22 0.65 -7.04 0.93
CA ASP A 22 1.65 -7.83 0.21
C ASP A 22 2.96 -7.79 0.98
N ASP A 23 3.60 -8.95 1.17
CA ASP A 23 4.86 -9.13 1.89
C ASP A 23 4.81 -8.84 3.40
N THR A 24 3.77 -8.16 3.88
CA THR A 24 3.47 -8.01 5.31
C THR A 24 2.61 -9.17 5.84
N LEU A 25 1.44 -9.39 5.24
CA LEU A 25 0.44 -10.37 5.69
C LEU A 25 0.48 -11.67 4.89
N PHE A 26 0.71 -11.56 3.58
CA PHE A 26 0.78 -12.67 2.63
C PHE A 26 1.70 -12.35 1.47
N GLN A 27 2.16 -13.37 0.75
CA GLN A 27 3.13 -13.22 -0.33
C GLN A 27 2.98 -14.31 -1.39
N THR A 28 3.59 -14.12 -2.56
CA THR A 28 3.64 -15.16 -3.59
C THR A 28 4.42 -16.39 -3.11
N GLN A 29 4.09 -17.60 -3.60
CA GLN A 29 4.82 -18.83 -3.28
C GLN A 29 6.34 -18.67 -3.40
N ARG A 30 6.80 -18.10 -4.51
CA ARG A 30 8.24 -17.86 -4.76
C ARG A 30 8.94 -17.11 -3.62
N LYS A 31 8.26 -16.19 -2.94
CA LYS A 31 8.82 -15.45 -1.81
C LYS A 31 8.79 -16.25 -0.51
N ILE A 32 7.76 -17.08 -0.32
CA ILE A 32 7.72 -18.05 0.79
C ILE A 32 8.94 -18.96 0.74
N ASP A 33 9.20 -19.52 -0.44
CA ASP A 33 10.34 -20.41 -0.67
C ASP A 33 11.66 -19.66 -0.50
N ALA A 34 11.77 -18.44 -1.03
CA ALA A 34 13.00 -17.64 -0.96
C ALA A 34 13.34 -17.14 0.45
N TRP A 35 12.34 -16.87 1.29
CA TRP A 35 12.54 -16.42 2.68
C TRP A 35 12.57 -17.57 3.69
N ASP A 36 12.40 -18.81 3.23
CA ASP A 36 12.30 -20.00 4.09
C ASP A 36 11.33 -19.77 5.25
N LEU A 37 10.14 -19.22 4.93
CA LEU A 37 9.20 -18.82 5.96
C LEU A 37 8.79 -20.04 6.79
N PRO A 38 8.77 -19.93 8.14
CA PRO A 38 8.39 -21.05 8.99
C PRO A 38 6.96 -21.51 8.69
N THR A 39 6.87 -22.62 7.96
CA THR A 39 5.63 -23.27 7.59
C THR A 39 5.60 -24.61 8.31
N THR A 40 4.59 -24.81 9.16
CA THR A 40 4.40 -26.11 9.82
C THR A 40 3.94 -27.17 8.81
N GLU A 41 3.29 -26.72 7.73
CA GLU A 41 2.83 -27.56 6.63
C GLU A 41 3.00 -26.80 5.29
N PRO A 42 4.15 -26.95 4.60
CA PRO A 42 4.45 -26.25 3.34
C PRO A 42 3.43 -26.52 2.22
N GLU A 43 2.79 -27.70 2.22
CA GLU A 43 1.76 -28.08 1.25
C GLU A 43 0.37 -27.50 1.58
N SER A 44 0.16 -26.97 2.79
CA SER A 44 -1.15 -26.51 3.29
C SER A 44 -1.29 -24.98 3.36
N LEU A 45 -0.64 -24.24 2.45
CA LEU A 45 -0.70 -22.78 2.47
C LEU A 45 -2.12 -22.25 2.25
N VAL A 46 -2.47 -21.18 2.98
CA VAL A 46 -3.80 -20.58 2.91
C VAL A 46 -3.83 -19.53 1.81
N CYS A 47 -4.67 -19.72 0.79
CA CYS A 47 -4.85 -18.74 -0.28
C CYS A 47 -5.41 -17.43 0.27
N ALA A 48 -4.68 -16.33 0.05
CA ALA A 48 -5.08 -14.98 0.46
C ALA A 48 -5.55 -14.14 -0.72
N THR A 49 -4.99 -14.35 -1.92
CA THR A 49 -5.37 -13.59 -3.13
C THR A 49 -5.40 -14.44 -4.38
N VAL A 50 -6.18 -14.01 -5.36
CA VAL A 50 -6.26 -14.61 -6.70
C VAL A 50 -5.76 -13.65 -7.80
N ASN A 51 -5.40 -14.21 -8.96
CA ASN A 51 -5.06 -13.45 -10.16
C ASN A 51 -6.32 -13.00 -10.93
N LYS A 52 -6.15 -12.44 -12.14
CA LYS A 52 -7.29 -11.98 -12.98
C LYS A 52 -8.14 -13.12 -13.54
N GLN A 53 -7.66 -14.36 -13.46
CA GLN A 53 -8.31 -15.60 -13.88
C GLN A 53 -8.93 -16.37 -12.69
N ASP A 54 -9.00 -15.74 -11.51
CA ASP A 54 -9.44 -16.34 -10.24
C ASP A 54 -8.58 -17.53 -9.76
N GLU A 55 -7.36 -17.68 -10.27
CA GLU A 55 -6.42 -18.69 -9.79
C GLU A 55 -5.62 -18.17 -8.57
N PRO A 56 -5.27 -19.02 -7.59
CA PRO A 56 -4.46 -18.62 -6.43
C PRO A 56 -3.14 -17.93 -6.83
N LEU A 57 -2.83 -16.81 -6.16
CA LEU A 57 -1.65 -15.99 -6.49
C LEU A 57 -0.74 -15.73 -5.27
N SER A 58 -1.33 -15.43 -4.11
CA SER A 58 -0.57 -15.14 -2.88
C SER A 58 -1.18 -15.88 -1.70
N PHE A 59 -0.33 -16.25 -0.76
CA PHE A 59 -0.65 -17.19 0.30
C PHE A 59 -0.14 -16.71 1.65
N MET A 60 -0.78 -17.20 2.70
CA MET A 60 -0.32 -17.12 4.09
C MET A 60 0.21 -18.49 4.53
N SER A 61 1.31 -18.49 5.28
CA SER A 61 1.67 -19.60 6.15
C SER A 61 0.60 -19.82 7.23
N GLN A 62 0.58 -20.98 7.89
CA GLN A 62 -0.35 -21.22 9.00
C GLN A 62 -0.13 -20.24 10.17
N ARG A 63 1.12 -19.79 10.37
CA ARG A 63 1.46 -18.76 11.36
C ARG A 63 0.88 -17.40 10.99
N GLN A 64 0.99 -16.98 9.74
CA GLN A 64 0.36 -15.76 9.23
C GLN A 64 -1.16 -15.84 9.32
N ALA A 65 -1.77 -16.97 8.95
CA ALA A 65 -3.21 -17.17 9.07
C ALA A 65 -3.70 -17.09 10.52
N THR A 66 -2.95 -17.67 11.47
CA THR A 66 -3.25 -17.57 12.91
C THR A 66 -3.13 -16.13 13.41
N PHE A 67 -2.08 -15.43 13.00
CA PHE A 67 -1.86 -14.01 13.33
C PHE A 67 -2.99 -13.12 12.78
N PHE A 68 -3.37 -13.32 11.52
CA PHE A 68 -4.50 -12.65 10.90
C PHE A 68 -5.80 -12.89 11.65
N ASN A 69 -6.11 -14.16 11.99
CA ASN A 69 -7.33 -14.50 12.71
C ASN A 69 -7.39 -13.83 14.09
N TRP A 70 -6.25 -13.74 14.79
CA TRP A 70 -6.17 -13.01 16.06
C TRP A 70 -6.45 -11.51 15.86
N LEU A 71 -5.82 -10.86 14.89
CA LEU A 71 -6.07 -9.44 14.59
C LEU A 71 -7.53 -9.18 14.22
N LEU A 72 -8.08 -9.98 13.32
CA LEU A 72 -9.48 -9.86 12.88
C LEU A 72 -10.46 -9.99 14.06
N ALA A 73 -10.20 -10.93 14.98
CA ALA A 73 -11.08 -11.13 16.13
C ALA A 73 -10.95 -10.00 17.19
N SER A 74 -9.74 -9.47 17.38
CA SER A 74 -9.42 -8.62 18.53
C SER A 74 -9.30 -7.12 18.23
N THR A 75 -9.26 -6.73 16.95
CA THR A 75 -9.05 -5.34 16.53
C THR A 75 -10.14 -4.89 15.56
N GLU A 76 -10.20 -3.59 15.30
CA GLU A 76 -10.77 -3.09 14.05
C GLU A 76 -9.63 -3.00 13.02
N LEU A 77 -9.66 -3.92 12.06
CA LEU A 77 -8.56 -4.14 11.12
C LEU A 77 -8.74 -3.30 9.85
N ILE A 78 -7.90 -2.28 9.72
CA ILE A 78 -7.90 -1.31 8.63
C ILE A 78 -6.81 -1.69 7.62
N VAL A 79 -7.18 -1.79 6.35
CA VAL A 79 -6.22 -2.09 5.26
C VAL A 79 -5.48 -0.82 4.86
N VAL A 80 -4.16 -0.91 4.63
CA VAL A 80 -3.35 0.19 4.09
C VAL A 80 -2.42 -0.30 2.98
N THR A 81 -2.87 -0.27 1.72
CA THR A 81 -2.21 -0.96 0.61
C THR A 81 -1.93 -0.08 -0.60
N ALA A 82 -0.94 -0.49 -1.40
CA ALA A 82 -0.69 0.03 -2.74
C ALA A 82 -1.76 -0.40 -3.76
N ARG A 83 -2.44 -1.53 -3.51
CA ARG A 83 -3.44 -2.12 -4.41
C ARG A 83 -4.56 -1.15 -4.73
N ASP A 84 -4.98 -1.11 -5.99
CA ASP A 84 -6.14 -0.31 -6.41
C ASP A 84 -7.49 -0.99 -6.09
N ARG A 85 -8.60 -0.30 -6.40
CA ARG A 85 -9.98 -0.78 -6.16
C ARG A 85 -10.34 -2.07 -6.91
N SER A 86 -9.68 -2.36 -8.03
CA SER A 86 -9.84 -3.62 -8.76
C SER A 86 -8.99 -4.73 -8.14
N GLU A 87 -7.81 -4.40 -7.63
CA GLU A 87 -6.85 -5.34 -7.08
C GLU A 87 -7.22 -5.81 -5.68
N ILE A 88 -7.81 -4.93 -4.87
CA ILE A 88 -8.27 -5.28 -3.52
C ILE A 88 -9.41 -6.32 -3.56
N LYS A 89 -10.27 -6.31 -4.59
CA LYS A 89 -11.35 -7.30 -4.76
C LYS A 89 -10.85 -8.74 -4.98
N ARG A 90 -9.58 -8.88 -5.33
CA ARG A 90 -8.93 -10.18 -5.50
C ARG A 90 -8.29 -10.70 -4.22
N VAL A 91 -8.24 -9.89 -3.16
CA VAL A 91 -7.93 -10.35 -1.81
C VAL A 91 -9.16 -11.02 -1.23
N LYS A 92 -9.02 -12.27 -0.78
CA LYS A 92 -10.11 -13.12 -0.29
C LYS A 92 -10.21 -13.14 1.24
N LEU A 93 -9.55 -12.19 1.89
CA LEU A 93 -9.62 -11.98 3.33
C LEU A 93 -10.81 -11.08 3.70
N PRO A 94 -11.52 -11.36 4.80
CA PRO A 94 -12.75 -10.67 5.16
C PRO A 94 -12.49 -9.32 5.87
N PHE A 95 -12.01 -8.32 5.13
CA PHE A 95 -11.89 -6.96 5.66
C PHE A 95 -13.24 -6.25 5.66
N ASP A 96 -13.70 -5.82 6.84
CA ASP A 96 -15.02 -5.21 7.08
C ASP A 96 -14.96 -3.78 7.68
N SER A 97 -13.76 -3.20 7.75
CA SER A 97 -13.52 -1.81 8.21
C SER A 97 -12.99 -0.93 7.07
N TRP A 98 -12.38 0.20 7.43
CA TRP A 98 -11.76 1.16 6.52
C TRP A 98 -10.67 0.51 5.66
N GLN A 99 -10.55 0.96 4.41
CA GLN A 99 -9.49 0.51 3.51
C GLN A 99 -8.85 1.70 2.80
N VAL A 100 -7.57 1.93 3.08
CA VAL A 100 -6.71 2.86 2.36
C VAL A 100 -6.08 2.12 1.18
N LEU A 101 -6.40 2.55 -0.03
CA LEU A 101 -6.02 1.90 -1.29
C LEU A 101 -5.18 2.83 -2.17
N THR A 102 -4.59 2.26 -3.22
CA THR A 102 -3.91 3.01 -4.28
C THR A 102 -2.85 3.97 -3.70
N HIS A 103 -1.98 3.45 -2.83
CA HIS A 103 -0.96 4.22 -2.13
C HIS A 103 -1.50 5.39 -1.28
N GLY A 104 -2.77 5.38 -0.88
CA GLY A 104 -3.42 6.46 -0.14
C GLY A 104 -4.29 7.38 -0.98
N ALA A 105 -4.40 7.19 -2.30
CA ALA A 105 -5.28 8.03 -3.11
C ALA A 105 -6.77 7.78 -2.82
N ILE A 106 -7.13 6.58 -2.36
CA ILE A 106 -8.51 6.15 -2.15
C ILE A 106 -8.70 5.69 -0.71
N ILE A 107 -9.83 6.07 -0.11
CA ILE A 107 -10.30 5.54 1.17
C ILE A 107 -11.69 4.97 0.94
N LEU A 108 -11.87 3.70 1.32
CA LEU A 108 -13.18 3.06 1.44
C LEU A 108 -13.64 3.08 2.90
N THR A 109 -14.91 3.36 3.09
CA THR A 109 -15.65 3.16 4.35
C THR A 109 -15.90 1.67 4.59
N SER A 110 -16.35 1.31 5.79
CA SER A 110 -16.64 -0.09 6.18
C SER A 110 -17.74 -0.76 5.33
N ASP A 111 -18.62 0.02 4.70
CA ASP A 111 -19.63 -0.46 3.74
C ASP A 111 -19.10 -0.59 2.30
N GLY A 112 -17.82 -0.28 2.07
CA GLY A 112 -17.15 -0.34 0.77
C GLY A 112 -17.40 0.88 -0.14
N ALA A 113 -18.05 1.94 0.35
CA ALA A 113 -18.23 3.18 -0.39
C ALA A 113 -16.96 4.05 -0.40
N LEU A 114 -16.83 4.94 -1.38
CA LEU A 114 -15.75 5.94 -1.41
C LEU A 114 -16.03 7.03 -0.37
N LEU A 115 -15.04 7.33 0.48
CA LEU A 115 -15.16 8.41 1.46
C LEU A 115 -15.16 9.78 0.77
N SER A 116 -16.33 10.45 0.73
CA SER A 116 -16.53 11.66 -0.08
C SER A 116 -15.63 12.84 0.29
N SER A 117 -15.35 13.04 1.58
CA SER A 117 -14.44 14.10 2.04
C SER A 117 -13.02 13.89 1.54
N TRP A 118 -12.54 12.64 1.56
CA TRP A 118 -11.22 12.27 1.00
C TRP A 118 -11.19 12.38 -0.52
N GLN A 119 -12.26 11.99 -1.20
CA GLN A 119 -12.40 12.13 -2.66
C GLN A 119 -12.20 13.59 -3.10
N GLN A 120 -12.88 14.53 -2.44
CA GLN A 120 -12.76 15.97 -2.73
C GLN A 120 -11.35 16.49 -2.40
N HIS A 121 -10.78 16.06 -1.27
CA HIS A 121 -9.42 16.41 -0.90
C HIS A 121 -8.42 15.95 -1.98
N MET A 122 -8.45 14.68 -2.34
CA MET A 122 -7.54 14.09 -3.32
C MET A 122 -7.75 14.69 -4.73
N TYR A 123 -9.00 14.96 -5.13
CA TYR A 123 -9.29 15.70 -6.36
C TYR A 123 -8.56 17.04 -6.40
N SER A 124 -8.64 17.84 -5.33
CA SER A 124 -8.01 19.16 -5.28
C SER A 124 -6.49 19.11 -5.45
N LYS A 125 -5.85 18.02 -4.99
CA LYS A 125 -4.41 17.79 -5.10
C LYS A 125 -4.01 17.26 -6.46
N LEU A 126 -4.75 16.30 -7.01
CA LEU A 126 -4.43 15.67 -8.29
C LEU A 126 -4.78 16.55 -9.48
N ALA A 127 -5.82 17.38 -9.39
CA ALA A 127 -6.26 18.24 -10.48
C ALA A 127 -5.17 19.21 -10.95
N THR A 128 -4.37 19.76 -10.03
CA THR A 128 -3.27 20.69 -10.35
C THR A 128 -2.11 20.01 -11.08
N LEU A 129 -1.99 18.69 -10.95
CA LEU A 129 -0.89 17.89 -11.51
C LEU A 129 -1.26 17.18 -12.81
N GLN A 130 -2.53 17.20 -13.22
CA GLN A 130 -2.98 16.46 -14.42
C GLN A 130 -2.21 16.86 -15.68
N VAL A 131 -1.92 18.15 -15.89
CA VAL A 131 -1.14 18.59 -17.06
C VAL A 131 0.25 17.93 -17.09
N LYS A 132 0.91 17.81 -15.94
CA LYS A 132 2.22 17.16 -15.84
C LYS A 132 2.12 15.64 -16.03
N LEU A 133 1.14 15.01 -15.38
CA LEU A 133 0.86 13.57 -15.52
C LEU A 133 0.48 13.19 -16.96
N THR A 134 -0.31 13.99 -17.65
CA THR A 134 -0.66 13.77 -19.06
C THR A 134 0.57 13.86 -19.97
N LYS A 135 1.44 14.86 -19.77
CA LYS A 135 2.70 14.99 -20.54
C LYS A 135 3.60 13.78 -20.35
N LEU A 136 3.82 13.36 -19.10
CA LEU A 136 4.60 12.15 -18.80
C LEU A 136 3.93 10.90 -19.39
N SER A 137 2.61 10.79 -19.31
CA SER A 137 1.87 9.66 -19.88
C SER A 137 2.03 9.57 -21.40
N GLN A 138 1.95 10.71 -22.11
CA GLN A 138 2.17 10.76 -23.56
C GLN A 138 3.61 10.40 -23.93
N LEU A 139 4.58 10.86 -23.14
CA LEU A 139 5.98 10.51 -23.32
C LEU A 139 6.19 9.00 -23.18
N PHE A 140 5.69 8.37 -22.11
CA PHE A 140 5.89 6.95 -21.89
C PHE A 140 5.04 6.06 -22.79
N ALA A 141 3.82 6.48 -23.15
CA ALA A 141 3.01 5.78 -24.13
C ALA A 141 3.70 5.72 -25.50
N SER A 142 4.32 6.81 -25.95
CA SER A 142 5.05 6.82 -27.22
C SER A 142 6.30 5.93 -27.18
N HIS A 143 7.04 5.94 -26.06
CA HIS A 143 8.17 5.02 -25.87
C HIS A 143 7.71 3.57 -25.85
N SER A 144 6.67 3.20 -25.10
CA SER A 144 6.16 1.83 -25.03
C SER A 144 5.64 1.28 -26.36
N GLN A 145 5.26 2.15 -27.31
CA GLN A 145 4.83 1.73 -28.66
C GLN A 145 5.99 1.55 -29.64
N SER A 146 7.19 2.04 -29.33
CA SER A 146 8.37 1.83 -30.17
C SER A 146 8.81 0.37 -30.09
N GLU A 147 9.01 -0.29 -31.23
CA GLU A 147 9.46 -1.69 -31.31
C GLU A 147 10.82 -1.92 -30.63
N GLN A 148 11.62 -0.86 -30.47
CA GLN A 148 12.92 -0.90 -29.80
C GLN A 148 12.83 -0.70 -28.28
N SER A 149 11.65 -0.35 -27.75
CA SER A 149 11.44 -0.14 -26.33
C SER A 149 11.01 -1.43 -25.65
N HIS A 150 11.63 -1.71 -24.51
CA HIS A 150 11.22 -2.79 -23.61
C HIS A 150 10.38 -2.27 -22.44
N LEU A 151 9.93 -1.02 -22.46
CA LEU A 151 9.11 -0.44 -21.40
C LEU A 151 7.63 -0.75 -21.60
N VAL A 152 6.98 -1.23 -20.55
CA VAL A 152 5.53 -1.43 -20.47
C VAL A 152 4.96 -0.36 -19.54
N PHE A 153 4.25 0.60 -20.12
CA PHE A 153 3.64 1.71 -19.40
C PHE A 153 2.18 1.43 -19.03
N THR A 154 1.77 1.82 -17.82
CA THR A 154 0.39 1.74 -17.34
C THR A 154 0.06 2.96 -16.48
N PRO A 155 -0.84 3.86 -16.90
CA PRO A 155 -1.37 4.90 -16.03
C PRO A 155 -2.38 4.28 -15.06
N HIS A 156 -2.33 4.69 -13.79
CA HIS A 156 -3.34 4.33 -12.80
C HIS A 156 -4.32 5.48 -12.64
N ILE A 157 -5.59 5.20 -12.89
CA ILE A 157 -6.64 6.19 -13.08
C ILE A 157 -7.84 5.75 -12.23
N ASP A 158 -8.52 6.71 -11.60
CA ASP A 158 -9.81 6.47 -10.93
C ASP A 158 -10.71 7.71 -11.07
N SER A 159 -11.97 7.54 -10.72
CA SER A 159 -12.96 8.61 -10.69
C SER A 159 -12.98 9.28 -9.33
N PHE A 160 -12.81 10.61 -9.32
CA PHE A 160 -12.85 11.44 -8.12
C PHE A 160 -14.00 12.42 -8.15
N ASN A 161 -14.81 12.43 -7.08
CA ASN A 161 -15.87 13.41 -6.91
C ASN A 161 -15.30 14.74 -6.39
N ASN A 162 -15.55 15.84 -7.10
CA ASN A 162 -15.08 17.17 -6.72
C ASN A 162 -16.08 17.99 -5.88
N GLY A 163 -17.14 17.36 -5.38
CA GLY A 163 -18.27 18.01 -4.69
C GLY A 163 -19.44 18.36 -5.61
N SER A 164 -19.32 18.12 -6.92
CA SER A 164 -20.42 18.34 -7.88
C SER A 164 -20.52 17.23 -8.91
N VAL A 165 -19.39 16.85 -9.52
CA VAL A 165 -19.34 15.80 -10.54
C VAL A 165 -18.13 14.92 -10.33
N ASP A 166 -18.26 13.70 -10.82
CA ASP A 166 -17.18 12.74 -10.91
C ASP A 166 -16.26 13.09 -12.10
N LYS A 167 -14.95 13.06 -11.85
CA LYS A 167 -13.92 13.32 -12.84
C LYS A 167 -12.86 12.23 -12.79
N GLU A 168 -12.57 11.69 -13.96
CA GLU A 168 -11.46 10.76 -14.12
C GLU A 168 -10.13 11.52 -14.01
N LEU A 169 -9.25 11.08 -13.11
CA LEU A 169 -7.93 11.65 -12.91
C LEU A 169 -6.88 10.55 -12.90
N THR A 170 -5.73 10.84 -13.52
CA THR A 170 -4.53 10.02 -13.33
C THR A 170 -4.01 10.24 -11.91
N ILE A 171 -3.80 9.15 -11.19
CA ILE A 171 -3.29 9.14 -9.82
C ILE A 171 -1.77 9.05 -9.84
N TYR A 172 -1.23 8.04 -10.53
CA TYR A 172 0.21 7.81 -10.65
C TYR A 172 0.52 7.02 -11.93
N LEU A 173 1.80 6.93 -12.27
CA LEU A 173 2.28 6.26 -13.47
C LEU A 173 3.12 5.05 -13.09
N ALA A 174 2.84 3.88 -13.66
CA ALA A 174 3.64 2.68 -13.49
C ALA A 174 4.36 2.31 -14.79
N ILE A 175 5.63 1.91 -14.67
CA ILE A 175 6.48 1.48 -15.77
C ILE A 175 7.16 0.18 -15.34
N LYS A 176 7.07 -0.85 -16.19
CA LYS A 176 7.77 -2.13 -16.02
C LYS A 176 8.69 -2.36 -17.20
N HIS A 177 9.69 -3.22 -17.03
CA HIS A 177 10.51 -3.70 -18.14
C HIS A 177 9.99 -5.07 -18.60
N ALA A 178 9.73 -5.25 -19.90
CA ALA A 178 9.20 -6.50 -20.46
C ALA A 178 10.11 -7.70 -20.18
N GLN A 179 11.42 -7.46 -20.13
CA GLN A 179 12.44 -8.48 -19.84
C GLN A 179 12.88 -8.49 -18.36
N LYS A 180 12.20 -7.74 -17.47
CA LYS A 180 12.55 -7.61 -16.05
C LYS A 180 13.97 -7.06 -15.78
N ASP A 181 14.44 -6.15 -16.64
CA ASP A 181 15.69 -5.44 -16.41
C ASP A 181 15.47 -4.35 -15.35
N HIS A 182 15.94 -4.63 -14.14
CA HIS A 182 15.84 -3.71 -13.02
C HIS A 182 16.73 -2.47 -13.22
N GLN A 183 17.93 -2.65 -13.78
CA GLN A 183 18.88 -1.55 -13.95
C GLN A 183 18.34 -0.52 -14.95
N ALA A 184 17.70 -0.97 -16.03
CA ALA A 184 17.05 -0.07 -16.98
C ALA A 184 15.98 0.82 -16.32
N LEU A 185 15.27 0.31 -15.31
CA LEU A 185 14.30 1.10 -14.54
C LEU A 185 14.99 2.08 -13.58
N VAL A 186 16.09 1.68 -12.94
CA VAL A 186 16.90 2.57 -12.10
C VAL A 186 17.47 3.73 -12.93
N ASP A 187 18.08 3.43 -14.08
CA ASP A 187 18.63 4.43 -15.00
C ASP A 187 17.55 5.37 -15.55
N LEU A 188 16.33 4.86 -15.76
CA LEU A 188 15.19 5.68 -16.13
C LEU A 188 14.80 6.62 -14.99
N ALA A 189 14.72 6.11 -13.75
CA ALA A 189 14.38 6.90 -12.57
C ALA A 189 15.30 8.11 -12.40
N GLU A 190 16.60 7.94 -12.58
CA GLU A 190 17.60 9.03 -12.50
C GLU A 190 17.39 10.12 -13.56
N LYS A 191 16.81 9.78 -14.71
CA LYS A 191 16.55 10.72 -15.81
C LYS A 191 15.23 11.46 -15.65
N LEU A 192 14.26 10.93 -14.90
CA LEU A 192 12.92 11.51 -14.75
C LEU A 192 12.91 13.00 -14.36
N PRO A 193 13.76 13.46 -13.41
CA PRO A 193 13.78 14.88 -13.04
C PRO A 193 14.11 15.84 -14.18
N THR A 194 14.77 15.34 -15.23
CA THR A 194 15.13 16.12 -16.43
C THR A 194 14.02 16.21 -17.46
N LEU A 195 13.01 15.33 -17.39
CA LEU A 195 11.94 15.23 -18.39
C LEU A 195 10.82 16.26 -18.20
N ILE A 196 10.66 16.77 -16.98
CA ILE A 196 9.63 17.77 -16.67
C ILE A 196 10.10 18.72 -15.56
N ARG A 197 9.70 19.98 -15.69
CA ARG A 197 10.03 21.02 -14.71
C ARG A 197 9.42 20.73 -13.34
N ASP A 198 10.18 21.03 -12.29
CA ASP A 198 9.81 20.89 -10.87
C ASP A 198 9.40 19.44 -10.50
N PHE A 199 9.97 18.44 -11.18
CA PHE A 199 9.63 17.03 -10.97
C PHE A 199 9.75 16.62 -9.50
N ASP A 200 10.90 16.86 -8.86
CA ASP A 200 11.15 16.43 -7.47
C ASP A 200 10.27 17.17 -6.45
N GLN A 201 9.74 18.34 -6.82
CA GLN A 201 8.82 19.10 -5.96
C GLN A 201 7.41 18.52 -5.98
N ASP A 202 7.01 17.90 -7.09
CA ASP A 202 5.65 17.39 -7.30
C ASP A 202 5.54 15.88 -7.14
N PHE A 203 6.61 15.16 -7.48
CA PHE A 203 6.64 13.70 -7.57
C PHE A 203 7.81 13.10 -6.80
N TYR A 204 7.61 11.85 -6.38
CA TYR A 204 8.68 10.95 -6.00
C TYR A 204 8.61 9.67 -6.84
N VAL A 205 9.71 8.93 -6.86
CA VAL A 205 9.83 7.69 -7.63
C VAL A 205 10.05 6.53 -6.68
N HIS A 206 9.29 5.46 -6.88
CA HIS A 206 9.48 4.21 -6.18
C HIS A 206 9.88 3.11 -7.18
N VAL A 207 11.08 2.58 -7.04
CA VAL A 207 11.56 1.44 -7.84
C VAL A 207 11.62 0.20 -6.95
N ASN A 208 10.87 -0.83 -7.29
CA ASN A 208 10.88 -2.12 -6.60
C ASN A 208 10.80 -3.27 -7.61
N ALA A 209 11.83 -4.13 -7.62
CA ALA A 209 11.97 -5.23 -8.57
C ALA A 209 11.73 -4.76 -10.02
N ASN A 210 10.72 -5.30 -10.70
CA ASN A 210 10.37 -4.91 -12.07
C ASN A 210 9.22 -3.88 -12.12
N ASN A 211 9.23 -2.90 -11.22
CA ASN A 211 8.21 -1.87 -11.18
C ASN A 211 8.83 -0.52 -10.77
N LEU A 212 8.68 0.47 -11.64
CA LEU A 212 8.92 1.88 -11.34
C LEU A 212 7.56 2.58 -11.25
N ALA A 213 7.30 3.28 -10.17
CA ALA A 213 6.12 4.12 -10.00
C ALA A 213 6.53 5.58 -9.83
N ILE A 214 5.89 6.48 -10.58
CA ILE A 214 6.01 7.93 -10.44
C ILE A 214 4.74 8.42 -9.75
N LEU A 215 4.87 8.84 -8.50
CA LEU A 215 3.73 9.22 -7.66
C LEU A 215 3.79 10.70 -7.32
N PRO A 216 2.67 11.44 -7.41
CA PRO A 216 2.55 12.73 -6.77
C PRO A 216 2.83 12.62 -5.27
N HIS A 217 3.52 13.60 -4.66
CA HIS A 217 3.72 13.62 -3.20
C HIS A 217 2.40 13.61 -2.42
N ALA A 218 1.32 14.11 -3.01
CA ALA A 218 -0.01 14.04 -2.42
C ALA A 218 -0.57 12.60 -2.29
N VAL A 219 -0.09 11.66 -3.12
CA VAL A 219 -0.49 10.25 -3.09
C VAL A 219 0.46 9.49 -2.18
N HIS A 220 0.11 9.42 -0.90
CA HIS A 220 0.92 8.71 0.09
C HIS A 220 0.05 8.10 1.20
N LYS A 221 0.36 6.86 1.60
CA LYS A 221 -0.37 6.10 2.65
C LYS A 221 -0.52 6.93 3.93
N ARG A 222 0.57 7.59 4.34
CA ARG A 222 0.62 8.54 5.47
C ARG A 222 -0.50 9.57 5.44
N HIS A 223 -0.78 10.21 4.31
CA HIS A 223 -1.79 11.28 4.26
C HIS A 223 -3.21 10.74 4.48
N ALA A 224 -3.53 9.60 3.89
CA ALA A 224 -4.82 8.94 4.09
C ALA A 224 -4.98 8.42 5.53
N VAL A 225 -3.94 7.81 6.10
CA VAL A 225 -3.95 7.34 7.49
C VAL A 225 -4.09 8.50 8.46
N GLN A 226 -3.33 9.59 8.26
CA GLN A 226 -3.45 10.80 9.06
C GLN A 226 -4.88 11.37 8.99
N PHE A 227 -5.47 11.41 7.79
CA PHE A 227 -6.84 11.88 7.61
C PHE A 227 -7.85 11.05 8.40
N LEU A 228 -7.74 9.71 8.36
CA LEU A 228 -8.58 8.82 9.14
C LEU A 228 -8.42 9.06 10.64
N LEU A 229 -7.18 9.13 11.13
CA LEU A 229 -6.89 9.38 12.54
C LEU A 229 -7.51 10.69 13.02
N GLU A 230 -7.41 11.77 12.25
CA GLU A 230 -7.88 13.11 12.64
C GLU A 230 -9.41 13.29 12.57
N HIS A 231 -10.09 12.55 11.68
CA HIS A 231 -11.50 12.86 11.34
C HIS A 231 -12.47 11.71 11.57
N HIS A 232 -12.00 10.46 11.64
CA HIS A 232 -12.87 9.28 11.59
C HIS A 232 -12.58 8.23 12.68
N LEU A 233 -11.35 8.12 13.15
CA LEU A 233 -10.97 7.16 14.18
C LEU A 233 -11.03 7.80 15.57
N ASP A 234 -11.52 7.05 16.56
CA ASP A 234 -11.60 7.52 17.95
C ASP A 234 -10.20 7.54 18.58
N HIS A 235 -9.71 8.75 18.87
CA HIS A 235 -8.40 9.00 19.48
C HIS A 235 -8.17 8.34 20.85
N GLN A 236 -9.22 7.86 21.54
CA GLN A 236 -9.06 7.14 22.80
C GLN A 236 -8.67 5.67 22.60
N ARG A 237 -8.80 5.14 21.37
CA ARG A 237 -8.49 3.74 21.05
C ARG A 237 -7.02 3.62 20.63
N PRO A 238 -6.24 2.70 21.24
CA PRO A 238 -4.87 2.45 20.80
C PRO A 238 -4.79 1.98 19.35
N SER A 239 -3.67 2.28 18.70
CA SER A 239 -3.43 2.00 17.29
C SER A 239 -2.11 1.25 17.07
N PHE A 240 -2.18 0.21 16.24
CA PHE A 240 -1.05 -0.65 15.90
C PHE A 240 -0.83 -0.68 14.38
N GLY A 241 0.41 -0.56 13.93
CA GLY A 241 0.78 -0.60 12.51
C GLY A 241 1.61 -1.82 12.13
N PHE A 242 1.40 -2.36 10.93
CA PHE A 242 2.21 -3.42 10.37
C PHE A 242 2.55 -3.14 8.90
N GLY A 243 3.83 -3.20 8.55
CA GLY A 243 4.31 -3.03 7.17
C GLY A 243 5.73 -3.58 6.96
N ASP A 244 6.05 -4.00 5.74
CA ASP A 244 7.35 -4.59 5.37
C ASP A 244 8.26 -3.58 4.65
N SER A 245 7.72 -2.50 4.09
CA SER A 245 8.45 -1.58 3.22
C SER A 245 8.88 -0.28 3.93
N LEU A 246 9.96 0.32 3.45
CA LEU A 246 10.31 1.71 3.81
C LEU A 246 9.21 2.71 3.43
N ALA A 247 8.39 2.40 2.41
CA ALA A 247 7.25 3.22 2.02
C ALA A 247 6.11 3.22 3.07
N ASP A 248 6.11 2.23 3.97
CA ASP A 248 5.10 2.11 5.03
C ASP A 248 5.48 2.90 6.28
N LEU A 249 6.78 3.04 6.55
CA LEU A 249 7.31 3.71 7.74
C LEU A 249 6.64 5.07 8.03
N PRO A 250 6.39 5.96 7.04
CA PRO A 250 5.77 7.24 7.33
C PRO A 250 4.32 7.14 7.84
N PHE A 251 3.53 6.12 7.48
CA PHE A 251 2.20 5.94 8.09
C PHE A 251 2.30 5.19 9.42
N LEU A 252 3.23 4.22 9.54
CA LEU A 252 3.47 3.47 10.77
C LEU A 252 3.85 4.40 11.93
N GLN A 253 4.66 5.42 11.65
CA GLN A 253 5.08 6.45 12.63
C GLN A 253 3.97 7.40 13.09
N LEU A 254 2.75 7.30 12.55
CA LEU A 254 1.58 8.03 13.07
C LEU A 254 0.88 7.31 14.23
N LEU A 255 1.21 6.04 14.47
CA LEU A 255 0.48 5.13 15.36
C LEU A 255 1.20 4.94 16.70
N ASP A 256 0.51 4.42 17.71
CA ASP A 256 1.06 4.23 19.05
C ASP A 256 2.17 3.17 19.09
N TRP A 257 1.99 2.12 18.31
CA TRP A 257 3.00 1.07 18.12
C TRP A 257 3.01 0.61 16.67
N TYR A 258 4.17 0.21 16.18
CA TYR A 258 4.27 -0.43 14.88
C TYR A 258 5.33 -1.52 14.86
N GLY A 259 5.15 -2.48 13.97
CA GLY A 259 6.05 -3.59 13.76
C GLY A 259 6.17 -3.94 12.28
N MET A 260 7.10 -4.83 11.99
CA MET A 260 7.38 -5.37 10.66
C MET A 260 7.60 -6.87 10.77
N PRO A 261 7.39 -7.63 9.68
CA PRO A 261 7.91 -8.99 9.60
C PRO A 261 9.43 -9.02 9.81
N ASN A 262 9.98 -10.17 10.22
CA ASN A 262 11.43 -10.39 10.34
C ASN A 262 12.12 -10.65 8.99
N HIS A 263 11.57 -10.08 7.93
CA HIS A 263 11.98 -10.17 6.53
C HIS A 263 11.37 -8.98 5.80
N GLY A 264 11.72 -8.79 4.53
CA GLY A 264 11.27 -7.64 3.76
C GLY A 264 12.17 -6.41 3.97
N GLN A 265 11.89 -5.38 3.20
CA GLN A 265 12.81 -4.26 2.98
C GLN A 265 13.15 -3.51 4.28
N LEU A 266 12.16 -3.29 5.16
CA LEU A 266 12.35 -2.55 6.41
C LEU A 266 13.21 -3.36 7.40
N HIS A 267 13.05 -4.68 7.45
CA HIS A 267 13.86 -5.55 8.30
C HIS A 267 15.33 -5.56 7.86
N GLU A 268 15.57 -5.64 6.55
CA GLU A 268 16.90 -5.67 5.96
C GLU A 268 17.74 -4.41 6.26
N GLN A 269 17.10 -3.28 6.63
CA GLN A 269 17.81 -2.08 7.09
C GLN A 269 18.48 -2.25 8.46
N TYR A 270 18.10 -3.27 9.23
CA TYR A 270 18.58 -3.52 10.58
C TYR A 270 19.25 -4.91 10.68
N PRO A 271 20.40 -5.11 10.03
CA PRO A 271 21.10 -6.39 10.08
C PRO A 271 21.39 -6.76 11.54
N SER A 272 21.04 -7.99 11.92
CA SER A 272 21.41 -8.50 13.23
C SER A 272 22.93 -8.45 13.36
N LYS A 273 23.43 -7.77 14.38
CA LYS A 273 24.83 -7.95 14.77
C LYS A 273 24.94 -9.40 15.21
N SER A 274 25.52 -10.25 14.37
CA SER A 274 25.95 -11.57 14.79
C SER A 274 26.88 -11.39 15.98
N SER A 275 26.38 -11.71 17.18
CA SER A 275 27.21 -11.92 18.35
C SER A 275 28.12 -13.10 18.03
N GLY A 276 29.38 -12.79 17.75
CA GLY A 276 30.46 -13.78 17.66
C GLY A 276 30.78 -14.41 19.01
#